data_AF-A0A2H6IBM8-F1
#
_entry.id   AF-A0A2H6IBM8-F1
#
_cell.length_a   1.000
_cell.length_b   1.000
_cell.length_c   1.000
_cell.angle_alpha   90.00
_cell.angle_beta   90.00
_cell.angle_gamma   90.00
#
_symmetry.space_group_name_H-M   'P 1'
#
loop_
_entity.id
_entity.type
_entity.pdbx_description
1 polymer ?
#
loop_
_entity_poly.entity_id
_entity_poly.type
_entity_poly.pdbx_seq_one_letter_code
_entity_poly.pdbx_strand_id
1 'polypeptide(L)'
;MKSNSNYQYDPEAVINGAVGSEDDFCMGYLNPDASGNGYISTLKLSVGMVSVKNLDEVTEGIVSYDRCEANDAYIGQINMLTASSFCGLNGAVWGYDLALADKLRGNLLYNQPLPDGSSIPVYNVYSLLNATQRLFGMEDQRRFNPLPGAHVVCANKDITKKGPVWVWSAIALTILEDRSAGANLFIEDANTCPADMSYQEVTDFLNDTLRKITNSVVLCGVDQGVRYKETFAGYKLLYVPENYVGCALTCAPYVTMAKKAIPSGKQPSDLMNMTIDQWEKALDLSPLPEVPRYQQGFLGQEGISPAHGVSKPE
;
A
#
# COMPACT_ATOMS: atom_id res chain seq x y z
N MET A 1 -31.81 2.37 -2.25
CA MET A 1 -31.70 1.63 -3.52
C MET A 1 -32.26 0.23 -3.32
N LYS A 2 -33.03 -0.32 -4.27
CA LYS A 2 -33.37 -1.75 -4.26
C LYS A 2 -32.08 -2.53 -4.52
N SER A 3 -31.71 -3.47 -3.66
CA SER A 3 -30.53 -4.30 -3.88
C SER A 3 -30.71 -5.08 -5.18
N ASN A 4 -29.79 -4.92 -6.12
CA ASN A 4 -29.68 -5.83 -7.25
C ASN A 4 -29.17 -7.15 -6.67
N SER A 5 -30.07 -8.10 -6.43
CA SER A 5 -29.84 -9.37 -5.73
C SER A 5 -28.88 -10.36 -6.43
N ASN A 6 -28.19 -9.94 -7.50
CA ASN A 6 -27.34 -10.82 -8.30
C ASN A 6 -25.83 -10.60 -8.10
N TYR A 7 -25.44 -9.64 -7.27
CA TYR A 7 -24.02 -9.30 -7.04
C TYR A 7 -23.73 -9.22 -5.54
N GLN A 8 -23.72 -10.38 -4.88
CA GLN A 8 -23.26 -10.46 -3.48
C GLN A 8 -21.75 -10.61 -3.42
N TYR A 9 -21.13 -9.91 -2.48
CA TYR A 9 -19.70 -10.10 -2.19
C TYR A 9 -19.51 -11.45 -1.50
N ASP A 10 -18.78 -12.35 -2.17
CA ASP A 10 -18.37 -13.64 -1.63
C ASP A 10 -16.83 -13.69 -1.55
N PRO A 11 -16.24 -13.43 -0.37
CA PRO A 11 -14.78 -13.41 -0.21
C PRO A 11 -14.15 -14.77 -0.52
N GLU A 12 -14.83 -15.88 -0.25
CA GLU A 12 -14.30 -17.23 -0.51
C GLU A 12 -14.18 -17.46 -2.02
N ALA A 13 -15.23 -17.16 -2.79
CA ALA A 13 -15.20 -17.26 -4.24
C ALA A 13 -14.15 -16.34 -4.87
N VAL A 14 -14.03 -15.11 -4.36
CA VAL A 14 -13.02 -14.14 -4.81
C VAL A 14 -11.61 -14.68 -4.59
N ILE A 15 -11.30 -15.13 -3.37
CA ILE A 15 -9.94 -15.58 -3.01
C ILE A 15 -9.57 -16.86 -3.75
N ASN A 16 -10.52 -17.81 -3.87
CA ASN A 16 -10.31 -19.03 -4.66
C ASN A 16 -10.08 -18.73 -6.15
N GLY A 17 -10.68 -17.65 -6.67
CA GLY A 17 -10.52 -17.16 -8.04
C GLY A 17 -9.33 -16.20 -8.25
N ALA A 18 -8.49 -15.96 -7.24
CA ALA A 18 -7.41 -14.98 -7.28
C ALA A 18 -6.00 -15.64 -7.27
N VAL A 19 -5.84 -16.81 -7.89
CA VAL A 19 -4.55 -17.52 -7.99
C VAL A 19 -4.04 -17.46 -9.43
N GLY A 20 -2.80 -17.04 -9.62
CA GLY A 20 -2.18 -16.88 -10.94
C GLY A 20 -1.58 -18.17 -11.51
N SER A 21 -0.98 -18.05 -12.69
CA SER A 21 -0.27 -19.14 -13.38
C SER A 21 1.04 -19.54 -12.71
N GLU A 22 1.70 -18.59 -12.04
CA GLU A 22 3.07 -18.74 -11.57
C GLU A 22 3.15 -19.39 -10.19
N ASP A 23 4.19 -20.19 -9.99
CA ASP A 23 4.43 -20.86 -8.73
C ASP A 23 4.97 -19.91 -7.67
N ASP A 24 5.94 -19.09 -8.03
CA ASP A 24 6.75 -18.29 -7.11
C ASP A 24 6.49 -16.79 -7.20
N PHE A 25 5.69 -16.33 -8.17
CA PHE A 25 5.42 -14.91 -8.39
C PHE A 25 3.94 -14.60 -8.35
N CYS A 26 3.59 -13.48 -7.72
CA CYS A 26 2.30 -12.87 -7.98
C CYS A 26 2.25 -12.39 -9.44
N MET A 27 1.06 -12.35 -10.01
CA MET A 27 0.83 -11.79 -11.35
C MET A 27 -0.11 -10.60 -11.23
N GLY A 28 -0.02 -9.61 -12.11
CA GLY A 28 -1.01 -8.54 -12.15
C GLY A 28 -2.40 -9.08 -12.52
N TYR A 29 -3.45 -8.48 -11.97
CA TYR A 29 -4.82 -8.79 -12.35
C TYR A 29 -5.04 -8.58 -13.87
N LEU A 30 -5.87 -9.42 -14.49
CA LEU A 30 -6.12 -9.52 -15.94
C LEU A 30 -4.99 -10.14 -16.78
N ASN A 31 -3.89 -10.60 -16.16
CA ASN A 31 -2.99 -11.53 -16.85
C ASN A 31 -3.71 -12.89 -17.08
N PRO A 32 -3.36 -13.62 -18.16
CA PRO A 32 -4.00 -14.88 -18.50
C PRO A 32 -3.80 -15.96 -17.42
N ASP A 33 -4.63 -17.01 -17.50
CA ASP A 33 -4.51 -18.23 -16.70
C ASP A 33 -4.70 -18.09 -15.18
N ALA A 34 -5.32 -16.99 -14.72
CA ALA A 34 -5.84 -16.91 -13.36
C ALA A 34 -6.96 -17.94 -13.12
N SER A 35 -7.05 -18.44 -11.89
CA SER A 35 -8.05 -19.45 -11.49
C SER A 35 -9.50 -18.96 -11.57
N GLY A 36 -9.71 -17.65 -11.68
CA GLY A 36 -11.01 -17.02 -11.84
C GLY A 36 -10.90 -15.51 -12.06
N ASN A 37 -11.96 -14.79 -11.68
CA ASN A 37 -12.05 -13.33 -11.87
C ASN A 37 -11.57 -12.53 -10.66
N GLY A 38 -11.11 -13.20 -9.60
CA GLY A 38 -10.72 -12.57 -8.34
C GLY A 38 -9.36 -11.89 -8.41
N TYR A 39 -9.15 -10.91 -7.56
CA TYR A 39 -7.84 -10.29 -7.33
C TYR A 39 -7.63 -9.97 -5.86
N ILE A 40 -6.36 -9.87 -5.49
CA ILE A 40 -5.90 -9.41 -4.20
C ILE A 40 -5.31 -8.01 -4.36
N SER A 41 -5.91 -7.03 -3.69
CA SER A 41 -5.32 -5.70 -3.53
C SER A 41 -4.30 -5.74 -2.38
N THR A 42 -3.12 -5.18 -2.61
CA THR A 42 -2.08 -4.98 -1.59
C THR A 42 -1.80 -3.49 -1.41
N LEU A 43 -0.96 -3.12 -0.44
CA LEU A 43 -0.62 -1.71 -0.18
C LEU A 43 0.89 -1.53 -0.14
N LYS A 44 1.36 -0.52 -0.87
CA LYS A 44 2.75 -0.05 -0.86
C LYS A 44 2.77 1.46 -0.61
N LEU A 45 3.65 1.86 0.28
CA LEU A 45 3.97 3.25 0.56
C LEU A 45 5.48 3.34 0.70
N SER A 46 6.12 4.18 -0.10
CA SER A 46 7.57 4.23 -0.22
C SER A 46 8.07 5.66 -0.43
N VAL A 47 9.30 5.87 0.02
CA VAL A 47 10.14 7.05 -0.27
C VAL A 47 11.56 6.57 -0.53
N GLY A 48 12.28 7.29 -1.38
CA GLY A 48 13.67 6.97 -1.70
C GLY A 48 14.36 8.15 -2.37
N MET A 49 15.69 8.16 -2.33
CA MET A 49 16.49 9.15 -3.04
C MET A 49 17.73 8.53 -3.66
N VAL A 50 18.24 9.19 -4.68
CA VAL A 50 19.42 8.78 -5.43
C VAL A 50 20.31 9.99 -5.70
N SER A 51 21.62 9.75 -5.75
CA SER A 51 22.57 10.82 -6.09
C SER A 51 22.47 11.15 -7.57
N VAL A 52 22.53 12.44 -7.91
CA VAL A 52 22.49 12.95 -9.30
C VAL A 52 23.82 12.78 -10.05
N LYS A 53 24.84 12.20 -9.41
CA LYS A 53 26.18 12.13 -9.97
C LYS A 53 26.19 11.33 -11.27
N ASN A 54 26.61 11.97 -12.36
CA ASN A 54 26.70 11.41 -13.71
C ASN A 54 25.34 11.08 -14.36
N LEU A 55 24.25 11.69 -13.89
CA LEU A 55 22.92 11.55 -14.47
C LEU A 55 22.44 12.93 -14.97
N ASP A 56 21.64 12.92 -16.02
CA ASP A 56 20.85 14.07 -16.46
C ASP A 56 19.48 14.08 -15.75
N GLU A 57 18.71 15.16 -15.90
CA GLU A 57 17.42 15.35 -15.21
C GLU A 57 16.41 14.22 -15.46
N VAL A 58 16.41 13.62 -16.65
CA VAL A 58 15.49 12.53 -16.99
C VAL A 58 15.96 11.23 -16.34
N THR A 59 17.25 10.93 -16.45
CA THR A 59 17.80 9.67 -15.94
C THR A 59 17.88 9.64 -14.42
N GLU A 60 18.11 10.78 -13.75
CA GLU A 60 18.01 10.88 -12.29
C GLU A 60 16.58 10.64 -11.79
N GLY A 61 15.58 11.13 -12.53
CA GLY A 61 14.17 10.90 -12.21
C GLY A 61 13.79 9.42 -12.29
N ILE A 62 14.15 8.75 -13.39
CA ILE A 62 13.90 7.31 -13.60
C ILE A 62 14.49 6.48 -12.46
N VAL A 63 15.78 6.69 -12.15
CA VAL A 63 16.47 5.90 -11.12
C VAL A 63 15.89 6.13 -9.73
N SER A 64 15.38 7.34 -9.44
CA SER A 64 14.71 7.65 -8.17
C SER A 64 13.35 6.96 -8.03
N TYR A 65 12.60 6.86 -9.13
CA TYR A 65 11.30 6.19 -9.18
C TYR A 65 11.47 4.67 -9.02
N ASP A 66 12.37 4.06 -9.80
CA ASP A 66 12.70 2.63 -9.69
C ASP A 66 13.16 2.25 -8.27
N ARG A 67 13.88 3.16 -7.59
CA ARG A 67 14.26 2.98 -6.19
C ARG A 67 13.04 2.87 -5.28
N CYS A 68 12.00 3.68 -5.49
CA CYS A 68 10.77 3.58 -4.70
C CYS A 68 10.03 2.27 -4.96
N GLU A 69 10.05 1.74 -6.19
CA GLU A 69 9.46 0.44 -6.52
C GLU A 69 10.18 -0.73 -5.83
N ALA A 70 11.51 -0.65 -5.72
CA ALA A 70 12.34 -1.67 -5.05
C ALA A 70 12.31 -1.58 -3.51
N ASN A 71 12.30 -0.37 -2.94
CA ASN A 71 12.29 -0.15 -1.49
C ASN A 71 11.00 -0.70 -0.83
N ASP A 72 11.10 -1.07 0.45
CA ASP A 72 9.99 -1.64 1.25
C ASP A 72 9.47 -2.97 0.67
N ALA A 73 8.15 -3.10 0.45
CA ALA A 73 7.60 -4.22 -0.28
C ALA A 73 8.09 -4.18 -1.73
N TYR A 74 8.87 -5.19 -2.13
CA TYR A 74 9.51 -5.22 -3.44
C TYR A 74 8.46 -5.44 -4.55
N ILE A 75 8.24 -4.42 -5.38
CA ILE A 75 7.42 -4.53 -6.60
C ILE A 75 8.20 -4.19 -7.86
N GLY A 76 9.52 -3.97 -7.73
CA GLY A 76 10.35 -3.47 -8.82
C GLY A 76 10.34 -4.37 -10.07
N GLN A 77 10.69 -3.77 -11.20
CA GLN A 77 10.76 -4.40 -12.52
C GLN A 77 9.40 -4.81 -13.10
N ILE A 78 8.29 -4.17 -12.72
CA ILE A 78 6.98 -4.38 -13.33
C ILE A 78 6.68 -3.32 -14.39
N ASN A 79 5.68 -3.59 -15.23
CA ASN A 79 4.98 -2.56 -16.00
C ASN A 79 3.76 -2.10 -15.21
N MET A 80 3.87 -0.96 -14.52
CA MET A 80 2.77 -0.41 -13.72
C MET A 80 1.70 0.24 -14.62
N LEU A 81 0.45 -0.18 -14.49
CA LEU A 81 -0.70 0.38 -15.21
C LEU A 81 -1.62 1.10 -14.22
N THR A 82 -1.77 2.42 -14.36
CA THR A 82 -2.59 3.21 -13.44
C THR A 82 -4.08 2.91 -13.61
N ALA A 83 -4.75 2.62 -12.50
CA ALA A 83 -6.19 2.46 -12.39
C ALA A 83 -6.79 3.42 -11.36
N SER A 84 -8.13 3.49 -11.35
CA SER A 84 -8.87 4.16 -10.29
C SER A 84 -8.83 3.36 -8.98
N SER A 85 -8.98 4.06 -7.87
CA SER A 85 -8.62 3.63 -6.52
C SER A 85 -9.66 2.76 -5.80
N PHE A 86 -10.15 1.67 -6.39
CA PHE A 86 -11.21 0.84 -5.80
C PHE A 86 -10.85 -0.65 -5.67
N CYS A 87 -11.25 -1.28 -4.55
CA CYS A 87 -11.27 -2.74 -4.38
C CYS A 87 -12.73 -3.21 -4.26
N GLY A 88 -13.26 -3.71 -5.38
CA GLY A 88 -14.68 -4.01 -5.58
C GLY A 88 -15.09 -5.43 -5.20
N LEU A 89 -16.18 -5.90 -5.83
CA LEU A 89 -16.78 -7.21 -5.56
C LEU A 89 -15.88 -8.40 -5.91
N ASN A 90 -14.98 -8.24 -6.88
CA ASN A 90 -14.00 -9.25 -7.25
C ASN A 90 -12.66 -9.09 -6.51
N GLY A 91 -12.58 -8.17 -5.55
CA GLY A 91 -11.35 -7.85 -4.83
C GLY A 91 -11.37 -8.37 -3.39
N ALA A 92 -10.24 -8.86 -2.91
CA ALA A 92 -9.96 -9.05 -1.50
C ALA A 92 -8.67 -8.29 -1.13
N VAL A 93 -8.52 -7.90 0.13
CA VAL A 93 -7.38 -7.11 0.60
C VAL A 93 -6.44 -8.00 1.42
N TRP A 94 -5.19 -8.10 0.99
CA TRP A 94 -4.14 -8.81 1.72
C TRP A 94 -3.88 -8.17 3.08
N GLY A 95 -3.84 -8.96 4.15
CA GLY A 95 -3.69 -8.46 5.52
C GLY A 95 -5.00 -8.01 6.17
N TYR A 96 -6.13 -7.98 5.43
CA TYR A 96 -7.44 -7.65 5.95
C TYR A 96 -8.46 -8.78 5.76
N ASP A 97 -8.73 -9.18 4.52
CA ASP A 97 -9.70 -10.25 4.20
C ASP A 97 -9.06 -11.65 4.30
N LEU A 98 -7.75 -11.74 4.04
CA LEU A 98 -6.95 -12.97 4.09
C LEU A 98 -5.55 -12.68 4.62
N ALA A 99 -4.93 -13.70 5.23
CA ALA A 99 -3.62 -13.60 5.89
C ALA A 99 -3.58 -12.40 6.84
N LEU A 100 -4.53 -12.37 7.80
CA LEU A 100 -4.85 -11.20 8.62
C LEU A 100 -3.59 -10.62 9.28
N ALA A 101 -3.37 -9.32 9.10
CA ALA A 101 -2.22 -8.64 9.65
C ALA A 101 -2.31 -8.56 11.18
N ASP A 102 -1.18 -8.81 11.86
CA ASP A 102 -1.14 -8.74 13.32
C ASP A 102 -1.37 -7.30 13.81
N LYS A 103 -2.14 -7.18 14.90
CA LYS A 103 -2.47 -5.90 15.55
C LYS A 103 -3.07 -4.86 14.59
N LEU A 104 -3.82 -5.29 13.57
CA LEU A 104 -4.42 -4.45 12.54
C LEU A 104 -5.14 -3.19 13.10
N ARG A 105 -5.89 -3.35 14.21
CA ARG A 105 -6.62 -2.26 14.90
C ARG A 105 -5.94 -1.77 16.19
N GLY A 106 -4.66 -2.09 16.35
CA GLY A 106 -3.91 -1.85 17.59
C GLY A 106 -3.49 -0.39 17.82
N ASN A 107 -3.60 0.47 16.80
CA ASN A 107 -3.26 1.89 16.90
C ASN A 107 -4.32 2.73 16.18
N LEU A 108 -5.24 3.30 16.96
CA LEU A 108 -6.22 4.28 16.51
C LEU A 108 -5.54 5.66 16.45
N LEU A 109 -5.57 6.31 15.29
CA LEU A 109 -5.03 7.66 15.11
C LEU A 109 -6.04 8.72 15.54
N TYR A 110 -7.28 8.61 15.04
CA TYR A 110 -8.39 9.52 15.37
C TYR A 110 -9.71 8.94 14.85
N ASN A 111 -10.83 9.59 15.19
CA ASN A 111 -12.12 9.32 14.59
C ASN A 111 -12.44 10.43 13.57
N GLN A 112 -12.69 10.07 12.32
CA GLN A 112 -13.06 11.00 11.26
C GLN A 112 -14.56 11.28 11.33
N PRO A 113 -15.01 12.53 11.54
CA PRO A 113 -16.42 12.85 11.61
C PRO A 113 -17.16 12.59 10.29
N LEU A 114 -18.41 12.13 10.40
CA LEU A 114 -19.36 11.97 9.31
C LEU A 114 -20.44 13.07 9.34
N PRO A 115 -21.08 13.39 8.20
CA PRO A 115 -22.11 14.43 8.14
C PRO A 115 -23.35 14.15 9.01
N ASP A 116 -23.61 12.88 9.31
CA ASP A 116 -24.74 12.45 10.16
C ASP A 116 -24.45 12.53 11.67
N GLY A 117 -23.28 13.06 12.05
CA GLY A 117 -22.82 13.18 13.43
C GLY A 117 -22.15 11.93 13.99
N SER A 118 -22.11 10.83 13.25
CA SER A 118 -21.30 9.65 13.58
C SER A 118 -19.83 9.85 13.17
N SER A 119 -18.98 8.83 13.34
CA SER A 119 -17.57 8.91 12.96
C SER A 119 -17.01 7.56 12.55
N ILE A 120 -16.03 7.58 11.65
CA ILE A 120 -15.29 6.39 11.21
C ILE A 120 -13.96 6.34 11.97
N PRO A 121 -13.59 5.22 12.63
CA PRO A 121 -12.28 5.06 13.23
C PRO A 121 -11.19 5.01 12.14
N VAL A 122 -10.14 5.80 12.32
CA VAL A 122 -8.96 5.82 11.44
C VAL A 122 -7.79 5.19 12.20
N TYR A 123 -7.36 4.03 11.74
CA TYR A 123 -6.23 3.28 12.27
C TYR A 123 -4.96 3.54 11.47
N ASN A 124 -3.84 3.20 12.08
CA ASN A 124 -2.53 3.21 11.45
C ASN A 124 -2.41 2.12 10.37
N VAL A 125 -2.03 2.49 9.14
CA VAL A 125 -1.93 1.56 7.99
C VAL A 125 -0.73 0.59 8.04
N TYR A 126 0.21 0.77 8.98
CA TYR A 126 1.48 0.03 9.00
C TYR A 126 1.32 -1.49 8.95
N SER A 127 0.36 -2.06 9.69
CA SER A 127 0.16 -3.52 9.70
C SER A 127 -0.17 -4.07 8.30
N LEU A 128 -0.90 -3.31 7.47
CA LEU A 128 -1.21 -3.71 6.09
C LEU A 128 -0.01 -3.55 5.14
N LEU A 129 0.77 -2.48 5.31
CA LEU A 129 2.03 -2.30 4.58
C LEU A 129 3.02 -3.41 4.92
N ASN A 130 3.15 -3.76 6.20
CA ASN A 130 3.99 -4.85 6.66
C ASN A 130 3.50 -6.21 6.14
N ALA A 131 2.19 -6.48 6.14
CA ALA A 131 1.64 -7.69 5.55
C ALA A 131 1.97 -7.81 4.05
N THR A 132 1.90 -6.71 3.30
CA THR A 132 2.30 -6.67 1.88
C THR A 132 3.79 -6.91 1.70
N GLN A 133 4.65 -6.29 2.51
CA GLN A 133 6.09 -6.56 2.51
C GLN A 133 6.40 -8.02 2.82
N ARG A 134 5.63 -8.66 3.72
CA ARG A 134 5.77 -10.09 4.02
C ARG A 134 5.28 -10.99 2.87
N LEU A 135 4.31 -10.56 2.06
CA LEU A 135 3.94 -11.29 0.85
C LEU A 135 5.02 -11.21 -0.22
N PHE A 136 5.43 -9.99 -0.57
CA PHE A 136 6.33 -9.76 -1.70
C PHE A 136 7.82 -9.92 -1.36
N GLY A 137 8.17 -9.78 -0.09
CA GLY A 137 9.55 -9.70 0.35
C GLY A 137 10.15 -8.30 0.15
N MET A 138 11.46 -8.24 0.36
CA MET A 138 12.31 -7.06 0.19
C MET A 138 13.27 -7.28 -0.98
N GLU A 139 14.01 -6.25 -1.39
CA GLU A 139 14.95 -6.33 -2.52
C GLU A 139 15.97 -7.48 -2.37
N ASP A 140 16.53 -7.63 -1.17
CA ASP A 140 17.55 -8.61 -0.79
C ASP A 140 16.98 -9.97 -0.32
N GLN A 141 15.70 -10.00 0.05
CA GLN A 141 14.97 -11.21 0.44
C GLN A 141 13.57 -11.21 -0.19
N ARG A 142 13.53 -11.45 -1.49
CA ARG A 142 12.28 -11.54 -2.27
C ARG A 142 11.49 -12.78 -1.90
N ARG A 143 10.17 -12.68 -2.04
CA ARG A 143 9.22 -13.78 -1.82
C ARG A 143 8.30 -13.88 -3.03
N PHE A 144 7.00 -13.70 -2.86
CA PHE A 144 6.00 -13.80 -3.92
C PHE A 144 5.75 -12.43 -4.58
N ASN A 145 6.80 -11.64 -4.80
CA ASN A 145 6.66 -10.35 -5.50
C ASN A 145 6.05 -10.55 -6.90
N PRO A 146 5.50 -9.49 -7.51
CA PRO A 146 5.06 -9.57 -8.89
C PRO A 146 6.19 -10.04 -9.83
N LEU A 147 5.83 -10.86 -10.83
CA LEU A 147 6.78 -11.37 -11.82
C LEU A 147 7.48 -10.22 -12.56
N PRO A 148 8.82 -10.23 -12.71
CA PRO A 148 9.52 -9.22 -13.49
C PRO A 148 9.01 -9.12 -14.94
N GLY A 149 8.70 -7.91 -15.38
CA GLY A 149 8.10 -7.59 -16.68
C GLY A 149 6.58 -7.77 -16.75
N ALA A 150 5.93 -8.26 -15.69
CA ALA A 150 4.48 -8.39 -15.68
C ALA A 150 3.78 -7.03 -15.73
N HIS A 151 2.64 -7.00 -16.41
CA HIS A 151 1.75 -5.86 -16.38
C HIS A 151 0.92 -5.94 -15.11
N VAL A 152 1.09 -4.98 -14.21
CA VAL A 152 0.41 -4.94 -12.93
C VAL A 152 -0.40 -3.66 -12.86
N VAL A 153 -1.72 -3.83 -12.81
CA VAL A 153 -2.63 -2.73 -12.58
C VAL A 153 -2.46 -2.26 -11.13
N CYS A 154 -2.35 -0.97 -10.92
CA CYS A 154 -2.16 -0.34 -9.62
C CYS A 154 -3.02 0.92 -9.53
N ALA A 155 -3.65 1.16 -8.39
CA ALA A 155 -4.01 2.52 -8.03
C ALA A 155 -2.74 3.17 -7.49
N ASN A 156 -2.25 4.24 -8.11
CA ASN A 156 -0.97 4.82 -7.73
C ASN A 156 -0.93 6.34 -7.90
N LYS A 157 -0.05 6.96 -7.11
CA LYS A 157 0.39 8.34 -7.28
C LYS A 157 1.82 8.49 -6.78
N ASP A 158 2.59 9.34 -7.45
CA ASP A 158 3.97 9.61 -7.07
C ASP A 158 4.35 11.08 -7.31
N ILE A 159 5.51 11.44 -6.76
CA ILE A 159 6.20 12.68 -7.07
C ILE A 159 7.70 12.40 -7.11
N THR A 160 8.38 13.01 -8.09
CA THR A 160 9.84 12.98 -8.21
C THR A 160 10.35 14.42 -8.21
N LYS A 161 11.33 14.71 -7.33
CA LYS A 161 11.82 16.09 -7.16
C LYS A 161 13.29 16.13 -6.78
N LYS A 162 14.05 17.01 -7.44
CA LYS A 162 15.43 17.37 -7.07
C LYS A 162 15.44 18.18 -5.78
N GLY A 163 16.38 17.87 -4.89
CA GLY A 163 16.57 18.61 -3.65
C GLY A 163 17.28 19.97 -3.85
N PRO A 164 17.28 20.83 -2.81
CA PRO A 164 16.77 20.58 -1.47
C PRO A 164 15.24 20.67 -1.39
N VAL A 165 14.58 19.64 -0.84
CA VAL A 165 13.10 19.59 -0.67
C VAL A 165 12.70 18.45 0.26
N TRP A 166 11.52 18.51 0.88
CA TRP A 166 10.87 17.33 1.47
C TRP A 166 9.96 16.66 0.44
N VAL A 167 10.03 15.34 0.29
CA VAL A 167 9.08 14.56 -0.50
C VAL A 167 8.27 13.64 0.42
N TRP A 168 6.99 13.46 0.12
CA TRP A 168 6.11 12.62 0.93
C TRP A 168 5.06 11.92 0.09
N SER A 169 4.60 10.77 0.59
CA SER A 169 3.49 10.00 0.05
C SER A 169 2.56 9.59 1.18
N ALA A 170 1.26 9.47 0.90
CA ALA A 170 0.23 9.09 1.85
C ALA A 170 -0.75 8.12 1.19
N ILE A 171 -1.27 7.17 1.97
CA ILE A 171 -2.30 6.24 1.53
C ILE A 171 -3.36 6.09 2.61
N ALA A 172 -4.61 5.97 2.19
CA ALA A 172 -5.72 5.51 3.01
C ALA A 172 -6.44 4.36 2.30
N LEU A 173 -6.77 3.30 3.03
CA LEU A 173 -7.73 2.27 2.62
C LEU A 173 -8.94 2.34 3.54
N THR A 174 -10.13 2.50 2.98
CA THR A 174 -11.38 2.46 3.74
C THR A 174 -12.22 1.25 3.36
N ILE A 175 -12.81 0.61 4.37
CA ILE A 175 -13.56 -0.63 4.22
C ILE A 175 -15.05 -0.36 4.27
N LEU A 176 -15.77 -0.84 3.25
CA LEU A 176 -17.21 -0.66 3.14
C LEU A 176 -17.95 -1.40 4.27
N GLU A 177 -19.04 -0.80 4.79
CA GLU A 177 -19.94 -1.48 5.74
C GLU A 177 -20.61 -2.69 5.09
N ASP A 178 -21.25 -2.48 3.93
CA ASP A 178 -21.83 -3.55 3.11
C ASP A 178 -21.02 -3.70 1.82
N ARG A 179 -20.12 -4.68 1.82
CA ARG A 179 -19.29 -4.99 0.64
C ARG A 179 -20.08 -5.46 -0.57
N SER A 180 -21.34 -5.87 -0.44
CA SER A 180 -22.20 -6.19 -1.58
C SER A 180 -22.79 -4.94 -2.25
N ALA A 181 -22.74 -3.77 -1.59
CA ALA A 181 -23.32 -2.53 -2.08
C ALA A 181 -22.33 -1.65 -2.87
N GLY A 182 -21.04 -2.03 -2.95
CA GLY A 182 -20.04 -1.20 -3.62
C GLY A 182 -18.61 -1.72 -3.48
N ALA A 183 -17.66 -0.80 -3.46
CA ALA A 183 -16.24 -1.09 -3.36
C ALA A 183 -15.60 -0.44 -2.12
N ASN A 184 -14.59 -1.09 -1.57
CA ASN A 184 -13.61 -0.42 -0.73
C ASN A 184 -12.88 0.64 -1.56
N LEU A 185 -12.37 1.68 -0.92
CA LEU A 185 -11.75 2.83 -1.58
C LEU A 185 -10.32 3.02 -1.05
N PHE A 186 -9.39 3.20 -1.97
CA PHE A 186 -8.07 3.74 -1.70
C PHE A 186 -8.08 5.25 -1.98
N ILE A 187 -7.33 6.01 -1.20
CA ILE A 187 -6.98 7.40 -1.52
C ILE A 187 -5.48 7.55 -1.40
N GLU A 188 -4.87 7.91 -2.51
CA GLU A 188 -3.44 8.16 -2.65
C GLU A 188 -3.15 9.66 -2.75
N ASP A 189 -2.12 10.11 -2.03
CA ASP A 189 -1.56 11.43 -2.27
C ASP A 189 -0.03 11.41 -2.20
N ALA A 190 0.60 12.30 -2.95
CA ALA A 190 2.05 12.47 -2.95
C ALA A 190 2.38 13.89 -3.39
N ASN A 191 3.29 14.54 -2.66
CA ASN A 191 3.71 15.90 -2.97
C ASN A 191 5.02 16.24 -2.25
N THR A 192 5.37 17.53 -2.28
CA THR A 192 6.55 18.06 -1.63
C THR A 192 6.22 19.11 -0.56
N CYS A 193 7.11 19.32 0.39
CA CYS A 193 7.13 20.50 1.25
C CYS A 193 8.42 21.32 1.02
N PRO A 194 8.38 22.66 1.14
CA PRO A 194 9.57 23.51 1.06
C PRO A 194 10.69 23.08 2.00
N ALA A 195 11.95 23.20 1.56
CA ALA A 195 13.13 22.75 2.31
C ALA A 195 13.46 23.56 3.58
N ASP A 196 12.89 24.75 3.69
CA ASP A 196 13.03 25.64 4.85
C ASP A 196 12.10 25.24 6.01
N MET A 197 11.07 24.44 5.77
CA MET A 197 10.27 23.85 6.84
C MET A 197 11.15 22.90 7.70
N SER A 198 11.03 23.07 9.01
CA SER A 198 11.55 22.16 10.02
C SER A 198 10.83 20.81 9.97
N TYR A 199 11.45 19.79 10.54
CA TYR A 199 10.84 18.47 10.63
C TYR A 199 9.45 18.49 11.28
N GLN A 200 9.32 19.23 12.40
CA GLN A 200 8.07 19.37 13.14
C GLN A 200 6.98 20.05 12.29
N GLU A 201 7.31 21.11 11.56
CA GLU A 201 6.35 21.78 10.68
C GLU A 201 5.84 20.84 9.57
N VAL A 202 6.72 20.00 9.01
CA VAL A 202 6.32 19.05 7.97
C VAL A 202 5.46 17.92 8.55
N THR A 203 5.79 17.39 9.72
CA THR A 203 4.98 16.32 10.33
C THR A 203 3.61 16.83 10.77
N ASP A 204 3.51 18.06 11.29
CA ASP A 204 2.23 18.71 11.60
C ASP A 204 1.38 18.93 10.34
N PHE A 205 2.00 19.43 9.26
CA PHE A 205 1.34 19.54 7.96
C PHE A 205 0.81 18.20 7.44
N LEU A 206 1.58 17.11 7.59
CA LEU A 206 1.18 15.78 7.12
C LEU A 206 0.10 15.14 8.01
N ASN A 207 0.12 15.40 9.31
CA ASN A 207 -0.97 14.98 10.21
C ASN A 207 -2.30 15.64 9.83
N ASP A 208 -2.29 16.92 9.48
CA ASP A 208 -3.46 17.63 8.95
C ASP A 208 -3.85 17.13 7.56
N THR A 209 -2.87 16.80 6.72
CA THR A 209 -3.11 16.24 5.38
C THR A 209 -3.80 14.88 5.46
N LEU A 210 -3.43 14.01 6.41
CA LEU A 210 -4.16 12.76 6.65
C LEU A 210 -5.63 12.98 6.99
N ARG A 211 -5.96 14.03 7.76
CA ARG A 211 -7.36 14.37 8.06
C ARG A 211 -8.11 14.82 6.81
N LYS A 212 -7.45 15.55 5.91
CA LYS A 212 -8.03 15.96 4.62
C LYS A 212 -8.25 14.76 3.70
N ILE A 213 -7.29 13.84 3.64
CA ILE A 213 -7.39 12.56 2.90
C ILE A 213 -8.55 11.73 3.44
N THR A 214 -8.68 11.57 4.75
CA THR A 214 -9.80 10.81 5.31
C THR A 214 -11.13 11.55 5.24
N ASN A 215 -11.12 12.88 5.16
CA ASN A 215 -12.32 13.66 4.83
C ASN A 215 -12.74 13.49 3.37
N SER A 216 -11.81 13.35 2.41
CA SER A 216 -12.19 13.08 1.01
C SER A 216 -12.86 11.72 0.88
N VAL A 217 -12.43 10.71 1.64
CA VAL A 217 -13.13 9.41 1.75
C VAL A 217 -14.61 9.60 2.15
N VAL A 218 -14.88 10.44 3.16
CA VAL A 218 -16.25 10.72 3.61
C VAL A 218 -17.07 11.34 2.49
N LEU A 219 -16.51 12.33 1.78
CA LEU A 219 -17.18 12.99 0.67
C LEU A 219 -17.44 12.01 -0.49
N CYS A 220 -16.47 11.18 -0.86
CA CYS A 220 -16.65 10.14 -1.86
C CYS A 220 -17.75 9.14 -1.46
N GLY A 221 -17.81 8.74 -0.19
CA GLY A 221 -18.88 7.87 0.31
C GLY A 221 -20.27 8.51 0.17
N VAL A 222 -20.39 9.80 0.51
CA VAL A 222 -21.63 10.58 0.33
C VAL A 222 -22.02 10.63 -1.14
N ASP A 223 -21.09 10.97 -2.03
CA ASP A 223 -21.34 11.11 -3.47
C ASP A 223 -21.79 9.77 -4.11
N GLN A 224 -21.25 8.66 -3.62
CA GLN A 224 -21.59 7.31 -4.09
C GLN A 224 -22.76 6.67 -3.33
N GLY A 225 -23.29 7.32 -2.30
CA GLY A 225 -24.38 6.80 -1.47
C GLY A 225 -24.01 5.55 -0.68
N VAL A 226 -22.75 5.42 -0.24
CA VAL A 226 -22.25 4.29 0.54
C VAL A 226 -21.65 4.72 1.87
N ARG A 227 -21.54 3.77 2.81
CA ARG A 227 -20.93 3.98 4.14
C ARG A 227 -19.73 3.08 4.35
N TYR A 228 -18.68 3.63 4.93
CA TYR A 228 -17.49 2.90 5.32
C TYR A 228 -17.44 2.72 6.84
N LYS A 229 -16.92 1.58 7.30
CA LYS A 229 -16.91 1.21 8.73
C LYS A 229 -15.61 1.52 9.45
N GLU A 230 -14.49 1.56 8.73
CA GLU A 230 -13.16 1.85 9.27
C GLU A 230 -12.21 2.25 8.15
N THR A 231 -11.16 3.00 8.49
CA THR A 231 -10.12 3.43 7.56
C THR A 231 -8.74 3.13 8.14
N PHE A 232 -7.79 2.72 7.30
CA PHE A 232 -6.38 2.55 7.64
C PHE A 232 -5.57 3.58 6.84
N ALA A 233 -4.89 4.50 7.52
CA ALA A 233 -4.17 5.59 6.87
C ALA A 233 -2.75 5.80 7.43
N GLY A 234 -1.88 6.39 6.61
CA GLY A 234 -0.55 6.82 7.01
C GLY A 234 0.24 7.47 5.88
N TYR A 235 1.37 8.07 6.22
CA TYR A 235 2.29 8.71 5.28
C TYR A 235 3.74 8.27 5.51
N LYS A 236 4.57 8.49 4.49
CA LYS A 236 6.03 8.47 4.57
C LYS A 236 6.58 9.82 4.14
N LEU A 237 7.71 10.21 4.74
CA LEU A 237 8.39 11.48 4.53
C LEU A 237 9.90 11.26 4.38
N LEU A 238 10.51 12.02 3.48
CA LEU A 238 11.95 12.01 3.21
C LEU A 238 12.46 13.44 2.92
N TYR A 239 13.54 13.85 3.59
CA TYR A 239 14.29 15.05 3.18
C TYR A 239 15.29 14.68 2.08
N VAL A 240 15.21 15.40 0.96
CA VAL A 240 16.13 15.25 -0.17
C VAL A 240 17.12 16.42 -0.12
N PRO A 241 18.41 16.17 0.12
CA PRO A 241 19.42 17.23 0.12
C PRO A 241 19.79 17.67 -1.31
N GLU A 242 20.60 18.73 -1.40
CA GLU A 242 21.19 19.16 -2.67
C GLU A 242 22.01 18.03 -3.31
N ASN A 243 22.04 17.96 -4.65
CA ASN A 243 22.67 16.90 -5.44
C ASN A 243 22.04 15.50 -5.30
N TYR A 244 20.80 15.45 -4.81
CA TYR A 244 19.98 14.24 -4.81
C TYR A 244 18.62 14.52 -5.47
N VAL A 245 18.00 13.45 -5.95
CA VAL A 245 16.60 13.43 -6.40
C VAL A 245 15.86 12.43 -5.54
N GLY A 246 14.75 12.86 -4.97
CA GLY A 246 13.86 12.00 -4.20
C GLY A 246 12.61 11.66 -4.97
N CYS A 247 12.08 10.49 -4.67
CA CYS A 247 10.77 10.03 -5.08
C CYS A 247 9.95 9.67 -3.85
N ALA A 248 8.65 9.93 -3.91
CA ALA A 248 7.67 9.39 -2.97
C ALA A 248 6.55 8.72 -3.76
N LEU A 249 6.26 7.47 -3.43
CA LEU A 249 5.32 6.61 -4.14
C LEU A 249 4.29 6.05 -3.16
N THR A 250 3.03 6.16 -3.54
CA THR A 250 1.91 5.43 -2.94
C THR A 250 1.24 4.59 -4.03
N CYS A 251 0.98 3.33 -3.72
CA CYS A 251 0.52 2.37 -4.70
C CYS A 251 -0.28 1.24 -4.03
N ALA A 252 -1.37 0.82 -4.66
CA ALA A 252 -2.14 -0.38 -4.32
C ALA A 252 -2.13 -1.32 -5.53
N PRO A 253 -1.18 -2.28 -5.60
CA PRO A 253 -1.15 -3.29 -6.63
C PRO A 253 -2.36 -4.23 -6.58
N TYR A 254 -2.92 -4.54 -7.75
CA TYR A 254 -3.95 -5.57 -7.91
C TYR A 254 -3.31 -6.82 -8.50
N VAL A 255 -3.21 -7.88 -7.70
CA VAL A 255 -2.47 -9.10 -8.08
C VAL A 255 -3.32 -10.36 -7.93
N THR A 256 -2.95 -11.41 -8.64
CA THR A 256 -3.30 -12.79 -8.29
C THR A 256 -2.14 -13.42 -7.52
N MET A 257 -2.43 -14.24 -6.53
CA MET A 257 -1.44 -14.92 -5.70
C MET A 257 -0.64 -15.94 -6.49
N ALA A 258 0.64 -16.08 -6.13
CA ALA A 258 1.47 -17.20 -6.58
C ALA A 258 0.90 -18.53 -6.05
N LYS A 259 1.04 -19.64 -6.78
CA LYS A 259 0.51 -20.95 -6.31
C LYS A 259 1.15 -21.39 -5.00
N LYS A 260 2.46 -21.17 -4.83
CA LYS A 260 3.17 -21.53 -3.58
C LYS A 260 2.96 -20.53 -2.45
N ALA A 261 2.25 -19.42 -2.68
CA ALA A 261 1.76 -18.59 -1.58
C ALA A 261 0.59 -19.26 -0.83
N ILE A 262 0.06 -20.39 -1.33
CA ILE A 262 -0.96 -21.20 -0.66
C ILE A 262 -0.27 -22.38 0.03
N PRO A 263 -0.40 -22.56 1.36
CA PRO A 263 0.25 -23.68 2.02
C PRO A 263 -0.22 -25.03 1.50
N SER A 264 0.69 -26.01 1.49
CA SER A 264 0.40 -27.35 0.97
C SER A 264 -0.82 -27.98 1.66
N GLY A 265 -1.73 -28.53 0.85
CA GLY A 265 -2.98 -29.15 1.34
C GLY A 265 -4.08 -28.16 1.74
N LYS A 266 -3.90 -26.85 1.53
CA LYS A 266 -4.93 -25.83 1.75
C LYS A 266 -5.54 -25.34 0.44
N GLN A 267 -6.75 -24.84 0.53
CA GLN A 267 -7.38 -24.01 -0.50
C GLN A 267 -7.01 -22.54 -0.28
N PRO A 268 -7.05 -21.69 -1.33
CA PRO A 268 -6.76 -20.26 -1.19
C PRO A 268 -7.61 -19.56 -0.12
N SER A 269 -8.90 -19.88 -0.04
CA SER A 269 -9.83 -19.34 0.96
C SER A 269 -9.51 -19.74 2.40
N ASP A 270 -8.73 -20.80 2.65
CA ASP A 270 -8.29 -21.15 4.00
C ASP A 270 -7.43 -20.04 4.64
N LEU A 271 -6.81 -19.18 3.82
CA LEU A 271 -6.02 -18.04 4.27
C LEU A 271 -6.87 -16.98 4.98
N MET A 272 -8.19 -16.97 4.79
CA MET A 272 -9.12 -16.10 5.53
C MET A 272 -9.09 -16.37 7.04
N ASN A 273 -8.75 -17.60 7.42
CA ASN A 273 -8.74 -18.07 8.80
C ASN A 273 -7.33 -18.10 9.41
N MET A 274 -6.36 -17.44 8.77
CA MET A 274 -4.96 -17.41 9.20
C MET A 274 -4.48 -15.98 9.39
N THR A 275 -3.66 -15.75 10.41
CA THR A 275 -2.86 -14.53 10.49
C THR A 275 -1.67 -14.60 9.54
N ILE A 276 -1.07 -13.46 9.24
CA ILE A 276 0.16 -13.39 8.43
C ILE A 276 1.31 -14.20 9.06
N ASP A 277 1.45 -14.21 10.39
CA ASP A 277 2.41 -15.05 11.13
C ASP A 277 2.15 -16.55 10.92
N GLN A 278 0.89 -16.97 10.97
CA GLN A 278 0.51 -18.36 10.74
C GLN A 278 0.76 -18.77 9.29
N TRP A 279 0.50 -17.86 8.34
CA TRP A 279 0.74 -18.08 6.91
C TRP A 279 2.24 -18.28 6.63
N GLU A 280 3.11 -17.39 7.12
CA GLU A 280 4.56 -17.55 6.95
C GLU A 280 5.09 -18.85 7.55
N LYS A 281 4.62 -19.19 8.76
CA LYS A 281 4.99 -20.44 9.43
C LYS A 281 4.53 -21.66 8.64
N ALA A 282 3.34 -21.63 8.04
CA ALA A 282 2.83 -22.73 7.23
C ALA A 282 3.60 -22.92 5.92
N LEU A 283 4.27 -21.88 5.44
CA LEU A 283 5.13 -21.90 4.25
C LEU A 283 6.62 -22.08 4.58
N ASP A 284 6.99 -22.20 5.85
CA ASP A 284 8.39 -22.27 6.32
C ASP A 284 9.24 -21.09 5.81
N LEU A 285 8.65 -19.89 5.77
CA LEU A 285 9.36 -18.69 5.32
C LEU A 285 10.27 -18.17 6.42
N SER A 286 11.53 -17.90 6.06
CA SER A 286 12.45 -17.18 6.95
C SER A 286 11.91 -15.78 7.24
N PRO A 287 11.95 -15.31 8.50
CA PRO A 287 11.55 -13.94 8.84
C PRO A 287 12.27 -12.93 7.96
N LEU A 288 11.58 -11.85 7.58
CA LEU A 288 12.25 -10.73 6.93
C LEU A 288 13.08 -9.93 7.95
N PRO A 289 14.13 -9.23 7.51
CA PRO A 289 14.87 -8.31 8.37
C PRO A 289 13.92 -7.26 8.94
N GLU A 290 14.03 -7.00 10.25
CA GLU A 290 13.28 -5.92 10.87
C GLU A 290 13.93 -4.57 10.49
N VAL A 291 13.22 -3.77 9.71
CA VAL A 291 13.60 -2.38 9.43
C VAL A 291 12.78 -1.49 10.36
N PRO A 292 13.41 -0.75 11.30
CA PRO A 292 12.68 0.14 12.18
C PRO A 292 11.86 1.17 11.40
N ARG A 293 10.64 1.47 11.87
CA ARG A 293 9.70 2.39 11.19
C ARG A 293 10.29 3.80 10.95
N TYR A 294 11.10 4.28 11.88
CA TYR A 294 11.81 5.55 11.73
C TYR A 294 12.84 5.50 10.58
N GLN A 295 13.40 4.33 10.28
CA GLN A 295 14.26 4.16 9.10
C GLN A 295 13.46 4.06 7.82
N GLN A 296 12.12 4.02 7.87
CA GLN A 296 11.24 4.00 6.70
C GLN A 296 10.49 5.32 6.50
N GLY A 297 10.79 6.35 7.32
CA GLY A 297 10.11 7.66 7.27
C GLY A 297 8.62 7.61 7.64
N PHE A 298 8.17 6.53 8.28
CA PHE A 298 6.75 6.27 8.49
C PHE A 298 6.18 7.14 9.61
N LEU A 299 5.09 7.86 9.30
CA LEU A 299 4.42 8.84 10.18
C LEU A 299 5.37 9.84 10.86
N GLY A 300 6.49 10.17 10.22
CA GLY A 300 7.46 11.09 10.82
C GLY A 300 7.97 10.58 12.18
N GLN A 301 8.21 9.28 12.33
CA GLN A 301 8.99 8.79 13.47
C GLN A 301 10.45 9.18 13.29
N GLU A 302 11.00 9.91 14.26
CA GLU A 302 12.38 10.43 14.20
C GLU A 302 13.44 9.33 14.09
N GLY A 303 14.38 9.51 13.16
CA GLY A 303 15.63 8.78 13.11
C GLY A 303 16.44 9.11 11.86
N ILE A 304 17.67 8.63 11.76
CA ILE A 304 18.56 8.91 10.61
C ILE A 304 18.73 7.61 9.83
N SER A 305 18.34 7.61 8.57
CA SER A 305 18.70 6.56 7.62
C SER A 305 19.34 7.19 6.38
N PRO A 306 20.60 6.90 6.05
CA PRO A 306 21.22 7.34 4.81
C PRO A 306 20.49 6.85 3.54
N ALA A 307 19.69 5.79 3.65
CA ALA A 307 18.90 5.22 2.57
C ALA A 307 17.46 5.78 2.48
N HIS A 308 16.94 6.34 3.58
CA HIS A 308 15.53 6.73 3.72
C HIS A 308 15.30 8.09 4.42
N GLY A 309 16.37 8.88 4.62
CA GLY A 309 16.48 10.30 4.99
C GLY A 309 15.37 10.90 5.84
N VAL A 310 15.41 10.67 7.15
CA VAL A 310 14.34 11.11 8.07
C VAL A 310 14.72 12.34 8.92
N SER A 311 15.87 12.99 8.65
CA SER A 311 16.12 14.34 9.17
C SER A 311 16.99 15.20 8.26
N LYS A 312 16.70 16.51 8.29
CA LYS A 312 17.64 17.56 7.90
C LYS A 312 18.67 17.66 9.04
N PRO A 313 19.99 17.46 8.79
CA PRO A 313 20.99 17.74 9.82
C PRO A 313 20.81 19.20 10.28
N GLU A 314 20.74 19.42 11.60
CA GLU A 314 20.79 20.76 12.18
C GLU A 314 22.10 21.48 11.82
#